data_AF-A0A523KF46-F1
#
_entry.id   AF-A0A523KF46-F1
#
_cell.length_a   1.000
_cell.length_b   1.000
_cell.length_c   1.000
_cell.angle_alpha   90.00
_cell.angle_beta   90.00
_cell.angle_gamma   90.00
#
_symmetry.space_group_name_H-M   'P 1'
#
loop_
_entity.id
_entity.type
_entity.pdbx_description
1 polymer ?
#
loop_
_entity_poly.entity_id
_entity_poly.type
_entity_poly.pdbx_seq_one_letter_code
_entity_poly.pdbx_strand_id
1 'polypeptide(L)'
;MDGAGPGYWLLLLIAAGSVGAAGAVWFYQVYKGLGIAGYAHPVFWGAYIVTFVFWVGIAHAGTLISAILFLFRAKWRNAINRSAEAMTVMAVLTAAQFLGIHVGRMWKSYFILPYPNQRGLWVNFKSPLLWDT
;
A
#
# COMPACT_ATOMS: atom_id res chain seq x y z
N MET A 1 -2.76 -17.93 30.65
CA MET A 1 -2.75 -17.23 29.35
C MET A 1 -3.93 -16.30 29.40
N ASP A 2 -3.73 -15.07 29.88
CA ASP A 2 -4.82 -14.13 30.01
C ASP A 2 -5.28 -13.77 28.59
N GLY A 3 -6.54 -14.11 28.28
CA GLY A 3 -7.12 -13.87 26.97
C GLY A 3 -7.11 -12.38 26.65
N ALA A 4 -7.06 -12.05 25.36
CA ALA A 4 -7.11 -10.66 24.93
C ALA A 4 -8.36 -9.96 25.50
N GLY A 5 -8.17 -8.81 26.14
CA GLY A 5 -9.24 -8.09 26.84
C GLY A 5 -10.32 -7.57 25.87
N PRO A 6 -11.52 -7.20 26.38
CA PRO A 6 -12.63 -6.73 25.53
C PRO A 6 -12.26 -5.56 24.62
N GLY A 7 -11.39 -4.65 25.09
CA GLY A 7 -10.91 -3.52 24.29
C GLY A 7 -10.09 -3.92 23.06
N TYR A 8 -9.29 -4.99 23.16
CA TYR A 8 -8.54 -5.51 22.01
C TYR A 8 -9.49 -6.01 20.92
N TRP A 9 -10.51 -6.79 21.30
CA TRP A 9 -11.51 -7.29 20.36
C TRP A 9 -12.32 -6.17 19.72
N LEU A 10 -12.65 -5.13 20.48
CA LEU A 10 -13.31 -3.95 19.94
C LEU A 10 -12.45 -3.24 18.89
N LEU A 11 -11.17 -3.00 19.17
CA LEU A 11 -10.25 -2.38 18.22
C LEU A 11 -10.05 -3.24 16.97
N LEU A 12 -9.95 -4.56 17.13
CA LEU A 12 -9.84 -5.50 16.02
C LEU A 12 -11.09 -5.48 15.14
N LEU A 13 -12.28 -5.43 15.73
CA LEU A 13 -13.55 -5.33 15.01
C LEU A 13 -13.66 -4.01 14.23
N ILE A 14 -13.26 -2.89 14.83
CA ILE A 14 -13.25 -1.58 14.14
C ILE A 14 -12.27 -1.61 12.96
N ALA A 15 -11.06 -2.14 13.16
CA ALA A 15 -10.08 -2.26 12.09
C ALA A 15 -10.58 -3.16 10.95
N ALA A 16 -11.10 -4.34 11.27
CA ALA A 16 -11.66 -5.27 10.28
C ALA A 16 -12.87 -4.69 9.55
N GLY A 17 -13.77 -4.03 10.28
CA GLY A 17 -14.93 -3.33 9.70
C GLY A 17 -14.53 -2.21 8.76
N SER A 18 -13.49 -1.45 9.10
CA SER A 18 -12.95 -0.37 8.25
C SER A 18 -12.37 -0.92 6.94
N VAL A 19 -11.60 -2.02 7.01
CA VAL A 19 -11.06 -2.71 5.82
C VAL A 19 -12.20 -3.28 4.96
N GLY A 20 -13.22 -3.88 5.57
CA GLY A 20 -14.40 -4.38 4.86
C GLY A 20 -15.17 -3.28 4.13
N ALA A 21 -15.41 -2.15 4.80
CA ALA A 21 -16.05 -0.98 4.20
C ALA A 21 -15.21 -0.40 3.04
N ALA A 22 -13.88 -0.30 3.21
CA ALA A 22 -12.98 0.14 2.15
C ALA A 22 -13.03 -0.79 0.93
N GLY A 23 -13.05 -2.11 1.15
CA GLY A 23 -13.21 -3.11 0.09
C GLY A 23 -14.54 -2.96 -0.67
N ALA A 24 -15.64 -2.72 0.05
CA ALA A 24 -16.95 -2.50 -0.57
C ALA A 24 -17.00 -1.22 -1.43
N VAL A 25 -16.45 -0.11 -0.92
CA VAL A 25 -16.35 1.16 -1.68
C VAL A 25 -15.45 0.99 -2.90
N TRP A 26 -14.33 0.28 -2.76
CA TRP A 26 -13.46 -0.02 -3.89
C TRP A 26 -14.15 -0.88 -4.96
N PHE A 27 -14.89 -1.91 -4.56
CA PHE A 27 -15.64 -2.73 -5.52
C PHE A 27 -16.69 -1.90 -6.28
N TYR A 28 -17.39 -1.00 -5.58
CA TYR A 28 -18.30 -0.04 -6.19
C TYR A 28 -17.59 0.88 -7.20
N GLN A 29 -16.38 1.35 -6.88
CA GLN A 29 -15.54 2.14 -7.79
C GLN A 29 -15.12 1.37 -9.03
N VAL A 30 -14.75 0.10 -8.90
CA VAL A 30 -14.39 -0.74 -10.07
C VAL A 30 -15.58 -0.86 -11.03
N TYR A 31 -16.81 -0.95 -10.51
CA TYR A 31 -18.02 -1.01 -11.33
C TYR A 31 -18.43 0.34 -11.94
N LYS A 32 -18.39 1.42 -11.17
CA LYS A 32 -18.82 2.76 -11.64
C LYS A 32 -17.74 3.54 -12.39
N GLY A 33 -16.48 3.15 -12.24
CA GLY A 33 -15.33 3.84 -12.80
C GLY A 33 -14.69 4.84 -11.83
N LEU A 34 -13.48 5.28 -12.18
CA LEU A 34 -12.63 6.13 -11.34
C LEU A 34 -13.22 7.53 -11.05
N GLY A 35 -14.16 8.02 -11.84
CA GLY A 35 -14.73 9.37 -11.65
C GLY A 35 -15.36 9.60 -10.28
N ILE A 36 -15.84 8.53 -9.62
CA ILE A 36 -16.41 8.64 -8.26
C ILE A 36 -15.36 8.99 -7.20
N ALA A 37 -14.08 8.76 -7.48
CA ALA A 37 -12.97 9.13 -6.60
C ALA A 37 -12.63 10.63 -6.65
N GLY A 38 -13.40 11.42 -7.41
CA GLY A 38 -13.22 12.87 -7.52
C GLY A 38 -12.16 13.29 -8.53
N TYR A 39 -11.77 12.42 -9.46
CA TYR A 39 -10.89 12.80 -10.56
C TYR A 39 -11.62 13.72 -11.54
N ALA A 40 -11.02 14.87 -11.79
CA ALA A 40 -11.52 15.84 -12.76
C ALA A 40 -10.33 16.44 -13.49
N HIS A 41 -10.49 16.75 -14.78
CA HIS A 41 -9.47 17.49 -15.51
C HIS A 41 -9.25 18.86 -14.84
N PRO A 42 -7.99 19.29 -14.61
CA PRO A 42 -6.73 18.71 -15.07
C PRO A 42 -6.05 17.73 -14.09
N VAL A 43 -6.59 17.54 -12.89
CA VAL A 43 -5.97 16.77 -11.80
C VAL A 43 -6.52 15.35 -11.76
N PHE A 44 -5.83 14.44 -12.44
CA PHE A 44 -6.16 13.01 -12.44
C PHE A 44 -5.48 12.23 -11.32
N TRP A 45 -4.57 12.86 -10.59
CA TRP A 45 -3.78 12.28 -9.51
C TRP A 45 -4.06 13.06 -8.23
N GLY A 46 -4.84 12.46 -7.34
CA GLY A 46 -5.33 13.08 -6.12
C GLY A 46 -5.13 12.16 -4.93
N ALA A 47 -6.20 11.90 -4.18
CA ALA A 47 -6.16 11.17 -2.92
C ALA A 47 -5.35 9.86 -2.98
N TYR A 48 -5.60 8.96 -3.94
CA TYR A 48 -4.92 7.65 -3.94
C TYR A 48 -3.41 7.71 -4.07
N ILE A 49 -2.86 8.60 -4.91
CA ILE A 49 -1.40 8.68 -5.08
C ILE A 49 -0.77 9.44 -3.92
N VAL A 50 -1.43 10.47 -3.40
CA VAL A 50 -1.00 11.14 -2.17
C VAL A 50 -0.94 10.13 -1.02
N THR A 51 -1.96 9.29 -0.86
CA THR A 51 -2.01 8.26 0.18
C THR A 51 -0.98 7.14 -0.07
N PHE A 52 -0.75 6.73 -1.31
CA PHE A 52 0.33 5.80 -1.67
C PHE A 52 1.69 6.32 -1.21
N VAL A 53 2.07 7.53 -1.63
CA VAL A 53 3.38 8.13 -1.28
C VAL A 53 3.48 8.35 0.23
N PHE A 54 2.38 8.72 0.90
CA PHE A 54 2.33 8.85 2.36
C PHE A 54 2.68 7.53 3.07
N TRP A 55 2.06 6.41 2.68
CA TRP A 55 2.35 5.11 3.29
C TRP A 55 3.76 4.60 2.97
N VAL A 56 4.25 4.84 1.75
CA VAL A 56 5.66 4.58 1.40
C VAL A 56 6.58 5.39 2.30
N GLY A 57 6.28 6.66 2.57
CA GLY A 57 7.04 7.50 3.49
C GLY A 57 7.08 6.95 4.92
N ILE A 58 5.96 6.46 5.45
CA ILE A 58 5.92 5.80 6.76
C ILE A 58 6.80 4.54 6.78
N ALA A 59 6.77 3.74 5.70
CA ALA A 59 7.58 2.54 5.60
C ALA A 59 9.09 2.82 5.71
N HIS A 60 9.56 3.93 5.12
CA HIS A 60 10.97 4.34 5.17
C HIS A 60 11.46 4.67 6.58
N ALA A 61 10.59 5.22 7.44
CA ALA A 61 10.97 5.50 8.82
C ALA A 61 11.32 4.21 9.58
N GLY A 62 10.58 3.12 9.34
CA GLY A 62 10.87 1.84 10.00
C GLY A 62 12.11 1.14 9.46
N THR A 63 12.40 1.21 8.15
CA THR A 63 13.65 0.65 7.58
C THR A 63 14.89 1.43 8.00
N LEU A 64 14.77 2.74 8.21
CA LEU A 64 15.83 3.55 8.81
C LEU A 64 16.15 3.07 10.23
N ILE A 65 15.12 2.84 11.04
CA ILE A 65 15.29 2.35 12.42
C ILE A 65 15.93 0.95 12.44
N SER A 66 15.56 0.06 11.51
CA SER A 66 16.08 -1.31 11.51
C SER A 66 17.46 -1.47 10.88
N ALA A 67 17.71 -0.85 9.73
CA ALA A 67 18.96 -0.99 8.98
C ALA A 67 19.97 0.11 9.32
N ILE A 68 19.58 1.38 9.27
CA ILE A 68 20.53 2.50 9.41
C ILE A 68 21.06 2.59 10.85
N LEU A 69 20.19 2.50 11.87
CA LEU A 69 20.65 2.50 13.27
C LEU A 69 21.51 1.28 13.62
N PHE A 70 21.32 0.16 12.91
CA PHE A 70 22.20 -1.00 13.04
C PHE A 70 23.61 -0.69 12.52
N LEU A 71 23.74 -0.03 11.36
CA LEU A 71 25.03 0.40 10.80
C LEU A 71 25.78 1.35 11.74
N PHE A 72 25.06 2.28 12.37
CA PHE A 72 25.63 3.19 13.39
C PHE A 72 25.87 2.55 14.75
N ARG A 73 25.59 1.25 14.91
CA ARG A 73 25.74 0.49 16.17
C ARG A 73 24.97 1.12 17.35
N ALA A 74 23.84 1.76 17.06
CA ALA A 74 23.00 2.40 18.07
C ALA A 74 22.20 1.33 18.85
N LYS A 75 22.71 0.92 20.03
CA LYS A 75 22.16 -0.19 20.83
C LYS A 75 20.71 0.02 21.29
N TRP A 76 20.26 1.27 21.43
CA TRP A 76 18.91 1.60 21.89
C TRP A 76 17.81 1.14 20.92
N ARG A 77 18.14 0.92 19.63
CA ARG A 77 17.18 0.47 18.62
C ARG A 77 16.49 -0.85 18.99
N ASN A 78 17.16 -1.71 19.78
CA ASN A 78 16.66 -3.04 20.12
C ASN A 78 15.29 -3.00 20.82
N ALA A 79 14.98 -1.92 21.54
CA ALA A 79 13.69 -1.75 22.21
C ALA A 79 12.52 -1.54 21.23
N ILE A 80 12.79 -0.98 20.04
CA ILE A 80 11.75 -0.58 19.07
C ILE A 80 11.84 -1.33 17.73
N ASN A 81 12.93 -2.06 17.47
CA ASN A 81 13.22 -2.65 16.17
C ASN A 81 12.08 -3.53 15.64
N ARG A 82 11.53 -4.40 16.49
CA ARG A 82 10.47 -5.32 16.11
C ARG A 82 9.17 -4.59 15.74
N SER A 83 8.82 -3.57 16.50
CA SER A 83 7.64 -2.74 16.24
C SER A 83 7.82 -1.90 14.97
N ALA A 84 9.03 -1.38 14.74
CA ALA A 84 9.37 -0.62 13.54
C ALA A 84 9.31 -1.50 12.28
N GLU A 85 9.84 -2.72 12.32
CA GLU A 85 9.73 -3.68 11.20
C GLU A 85 8.28 -4.07 10.92
N ALA A 86 7.48 -4.35 11.96
CA ALA A 86 6.06 -4.65 11.79
C ALA A 86 5.30 -3.46 11.16
N MET A 87 5.59 -2.23 11.61
CA MET A 87 5.03 -1.01 11.03
C MET A 87 5.40 -0.88 9.54
N THR A 88 6.66 -1.11 9.17
CA THR A 88 7.10 -1.07 7.76
C THR A 88 6.33 -2.07 6.92
N VAL A 89 6.21 -3.33 7.35
CA VAL A 89 5.50 -4.36 6.58
C VAL A 89 4.04 -3.96 6.36
N MET A 90 3.35 -3.50 7.42
CA MET A 90 1.95 -3.07 7.30
C MET A 90 1.79 -1.84 6.40
N ALA A 91 2.71 -0.87 6.50
CA ALA A 91 2.73 0.32 5.67
C ALA A 91 2.95 -0.02 4.18
N VAL A 92 3.88 -0.93 3.86
CA VAL A 92 4.13 -1.39 2.48
C VAL A 92 2.95 -2.17 1.92
N LEU A 93 2.35 -3.07 2.71
CA LEU A 93 1.15 -3.80 2.28
C LEU A 93 0.00 -2.84 1.97
N THR A 94 -0.17 -1.81 2.79
CA THR A 94 -1.19 -0.77 2.57
C THR A 94 -0.87 0.07 1.34
N ALA A 95 0.39 0.49 1.16
CA ALA A 95 0.82 1.22 -0.03
C ALA A 95 0.59 0.43 -1.33
N ALA A 96 0.95 -0.86 -1.34
CA ALA A 96 0.80 -1.74 -2.50
C ALA A 96 -0.66 -1.84 -2.99
N GLN A 97 -1.63 -1.77 -2.08
CA GLN A 97 -3.05 -1.77 -2.46
C GLN A 97 -3.42 -0.55 -3.30
N PHE A 98 -2.89 0.63 -3.00
CA PHE A 98 -3.20 1.86 -3.73
C PHE A 98 -2.70 1.83 -5.18
N LEU A 99 -1.66 1.04 -5.48
CA LEU A 99 -1.19 0.79 -6.85
C LEU A 99 -2.28 0.13 -7.70
N GLY A 100 -3.02 -0.82 -7.13
CA GLY A 100 -4.14 -1.48 -7.80
C GLY A 100 -5.43 -0.64 -7.80
N ILE A 101 -5.75 -0.01 -6.67
CA ILE A 101 -7.01 0.75 -6.49
C ILE A 101 -7.10 1.94 -7.45
N HIS A 102 -5.98 2.59 -7.74
CA HIS A 102 -5.94 3.77 -8.61
C HIS A 102 -6.06 3.45 -10.11
N VAL A 103 -5.97 2.18 -10.52
CA VAL A 103 -6.00 1.81 -11.95
C VAL A 103 -7.43 1.58 -12.43
N GLY A 104 -7.84 2.30 -13.47
CA GLY A 104 -9.23 2.23 -13.97
C GLY A 104 -9.62 0.91 -14.63
N ARG A 105 -8.64 0.13 -15.10
CA ARG A 105 -8.86 -1.21 -15.68
C ARG A 105 -8.04 -2.25 -14.92
N MET A 106 -8.38 -2.45 -13.65
CA MET A 106 -7.61 -3.33 -12.75
C MET A 106 -7.45 -4.77 -13.28
N TRP A 107 -8.43 -5.31 -14.01
CA TRP A 107 -8.34 -6.65 -14.62
C TRP A 107 -7.26 -6.78 -15.71
N LYS A 108 -6.67 -5.68 -16.18
CA LYS A 108 -5.54 -5.67 -17.12
C LYS A 108 -4.20 -5.38 -16.43
N SER A 109 -4.17 -5.29 -15.09
CA SER A 109 -2.96 -4.99 -14.33
C SER A 109 -1.82 -5.96 -14.62
N TYR A 110 -2.10 -7.23 -14.94
CA TYR A 110 -1.07 -8.21 -15.27
C TYR A 110 -0.17 -7.82 -16.46
N PHE A 111 -0.59 -6.89 -17.34
CA PHE A 111 0.27 -6.39 -18.42
C PHE A 111 1.44 -5.50 -17.96
N ILE A 112 1.47 -5.10 -16.69
CA ILE A 112 2.62 -4.35 -16.13
C ILE A 112 3.79 -5.28 -15.79
N LEU A 113 3.57 -6.59 -15.69
CA LEU A 113 4.63 -7.53 -15.38
C LEU A 113 5.39 -7.92 -16.65
N PRO A 114 6.73 -8.00 -16.60
CA PRO A 114 7.54 -8.44 -17.72
C PRO A 114 7.48 -9.97 -17.85
N TYR A 115 6.51 -10.50 -18.61
CA TYR A 115 6.41 -11.93 -18.89
C TYR A 115 6.17 -12.21 -20.38
N PRO A 116 6.68 -13.35 -20.91
CA PRO A 116 6.41 -13.75 -22.28
C PRO A 116 4.91 -13.99 -22.50
N ASN A 117 4.34 -13.34 -23.50
CA ASN A 117 2.94 -13.51 -23.86
C ASN A 117 2.79 -13.86 -25.35
N GLN A 118 1.64 -14.42 -25.71
CA GLN A 118 1.31 -14.82 -27.10
C GLN A 118 1.33 -13.65 -28.10
N ARG A 119 1.35 -12.40 -27.62
CA ARG A 119 1.31 -11.18 -28.44
C ARG A 119 2.70 -10.64 -28.73
N GLY A 120 3.76 -11.22 -28.15
CA GLY A 120 5.14 -10.72 -28.30
C GLY A 120 5.34 -9.31 -27.76
N LEU A 121 4.45 -8.83 -26.87
CA LEU A 121 4.49 -7.47 -26.33
C LEU A 121 5.27 -7.43 -25.03
N TRP A 122 6.00 -6.33 -24.82
CA TRP A 122 6.78 -6.06 -23.63
C TRP A 122 6.39 -4.73 -22.97
N VAL A 123 6.75 -4.59 -21.70
CA VAL A 123 6.56 -3.37 -20.92
C VAL A 123 7.55 -2.28 -21.32
N ASN A 124 7.21 -1.02 -21.04
CA ASN A 124 8.11 0.11 -21.24
C ASN A 124 8.99 0.34 -20.00
N PHE A 125 10.26 -0.12 -20.07
CA PHE A 125 11.24 0.00 -18.99
C PHE A 125 11.69 1.43 -18.65
N LYS A 126 11.25 2.45 -19.39
CA LYS A 126 11.58 3.87 -19.12
C LYS A 126 10.56 4.56 -18.20
N SER A 127 9.44 3.90 -17.89
CA SER A 127 8.38 4.50 -17.08
C SER A 127 8.71 4.40 -15.59
N PRO A 128 8.71 5.50 -14.82
CA PRO A 128 8.91 5.44 -13.37
C PRO A 128 7.79 4.65 -12.68
N LEU A 129 6.57 4.69 -13.22
CA LEU A 129 5.45 3.88 -12.72
C LEU A 129 5.69 2.37 -12.81
N LEU A 130 6.53 1.92 -13.74
CA LEU A 130 6.91 0.51 -13.83
C LEU A 130 7.98 0.16 -12.78
N TRP A 131 8.80 1.11 -12.35
CA TRP A 131 9.81 0.85 -11.33
C TRP A 131 9.18 0.73 -9.94
N ASP A 132 7.96 1.24 -9.78
CA ASP A 132 7.14 1.11 -8.57
C ASP A 132 6.39 -0.23 -8.46
N THR A 133 6.33 -1.04 -9.53
CA THR A 133 5.62 -2.35 -9.55
C THR A 133 6.47 -3.48 -9.02
#